data_AF-A0A7Y9J330-F1
#
_entry.id   AF-A0A7Y9J330-F1
#
_cell.length_a   1.000
_cell.length_b   1.000
_cell.length_c   1.000
_cell.angle_alpha   90.00
_cell.angle_beta   90.00
_cell.angle_gamma   90.00
#
_symmetry.space_group_name_H-M   'P 1'
#
loop_
_entity.id
_entity.type
_entity.pdbx_description
1 polymer ?
#
loop_
_entity_poly.entity_id
_entity_poly.type
_entity_poly.pdbx_seq_one_letter_code
_entity_poly.pdbx_strand_id
1 'polypeptide(L)'
;MRNPDQGFIVVDPQGQFASETGFPFSLQAWAAEMGREVVVRRVSEDLRLEKDAPLFGELLGKTKLTGEITKMAPETAGLFIDELVKLLRKRSGWDTEDSAGLLRELLGSLTEAGVLGRIYVDETRQARLRDAVLDVLDDADRFGDVFSQFQPLHNLFSPANPGGGRRHSMWGTIAHVFDKAQRAGAPAPMLVLDMSTSGQVSWVSSLLAGPEQAAAVEALRVLDQDSIKAAILRKACRTLKEASESAFRLGETLNTMVVFDEAWRYAPPLHLAGDEEVKALSADIAGYFRDTRKFGIGWTLISQSPRSVNADCFDQMAVRVMGYGLGGADLAKVAEQMDDAEHLKLYRAFAPPDATRPKVYPFMVTGPVSPLSFTKAPVFLAAYTDFEVFRADNHPWISQARRSQGLPVLSGVPRLRGAGPVVAAQVPRSTAPAGAGKRAGGTKEALERVRENAATGGIAAGAFAGLAGDAGFSGGLGSIDDDDPPPF
;
A
#
# COMPACT_ATOMS: atom_id res chain seq x y z
N MET A 1 10.10 10.54 4.54
CA MET A 1 9.93 11.99 4.26
C MET A 1 11.25 12.78 4.16
N ARG A 2 12.30 12.47 4.95
CA ARG A 2 13.58 13.20 4.96
C ARG A 2 14.31 13.27 3.60
N ASN A 3 14.29 12.20 2.79
CA ASN A 3 14.90 12.20 1.45
C ASN A 3 13.90 12.76 0.42
N PRO A 4 14.06 13.99 -0.09
CA PRO A 4 13.08 14.63 -0.99
C PRO A 4 12.92 13.90 -2.31
N ASP A 5 13.93 13.18 -2.79
CA ASP A 5 13.89 12.48 -4.08
C ASP A 5 13.27 11.08 -4.01
N GLN A 6 12.96 10.59 -2.81
CA GLN A 6 12.35 9.27 -2.65
C GLN A 6 10.83 9.36 -2.82
N GLY A 7 10.28 8.72 -3.85
CA GLY A 7 8.83 8.59 -4.06
C GLY A 7 8.22 7.53 -3.15
N PHE A 8 6.92 7.64 -2.86
CA PHE A 8 6.19 6.66 -2.06
C PHE A 8 4.94 6.19 -2.80
N ILE A 9 4.73 4.87 -2.85
CA ILE A 9 3.48 4.25 -3.31
C ILE A 9 2.97 3.39 -2.16
N VAL A 10 1.84 3.75 -1.56
CA VAL A 10 1.20 2.99 -0.49
C VAL A 10 0.01 2.25 -1.07
N VAL A 11 0.01 0.92 -0.97
CA VAL A 11 -1.12 0.06 -1.31
C VAL A 11 -1.93 -0.16 -0.04
N ASP A 12 -3.15 0.38 -0.03
CA ASP A 12 -4.03 0.47 1.14
C ASP A 12 -5.27 -0.42 0.96
N PRO A 13 -5.27 -1.68 1.43
CA PRO A 13 -6.39 -2.61 1.30
C PRO A 13 -7.68 -2.16 2.01
N GLN A 14 -7.56 -1.35 3.07
CA GLN A 14 -8.65 -1.06 3.99
C GLN A 14 -9.05 0.42 3.98
N GLY A 15 -8.35 1.27 3.23
CA GLY A 15 -8.62 2.71 3.16
C GLY A 15 -8.14 3.47 4.40
N GLN A 16 -7.29 2.86 5.25
CA GLN A 16 -6.80 3.49 6.48
C GLN A 16 -5.81 4.63 6.19
N PHE A 17 -4.88 4.42 5.26
CA PHE A 17 -3.96 5.46 4.81
C PHE A 17 -4.67 6.51 3.95
N ALA A 18 -5.68 6.11 3.19
CA ALA A 18 -6.45 7.01 2.33
C ALA A 18 -7.34 7.96 3.14
N SER A 19 -8.04 7.43 4.16
CA SER A 19 -8.92 8.22 5.03
C SER A 19 -8.21 8.82 6.25
N GLU A 20 -7.03 8.30 6.61
CA GLU A 20 -6.30 8.57 7.85
C GLU A 20 -7.13 8.34 9.12
N THR A 21 -8.15 7.48 9.02
CA THR A 21 -9.03 7.16 10.14
C THR A 21 -8.24 6.42 11.23
N GLY A 22 -8.27 6.96 12.44
CA GLY A 22 -7.57 6.37 13.60
C GLY A 22 -6.08 6.74 13.70
N PHE A 23 -5.54 7.55 12.79
CA PHE A 23 -4.16 8.00 12.87
C PHE A 23 -4.01 9.12 13.93
N PRO A 24 -2.91 9.15 14.70
CA PRO A 24 -2.66 10.19 15.70
C PRO A 24 -2.35 11.56 15.08
N PHE A 25 -1.98 11.61 13.80
CA PHE A 25 -1.74 12.81 13.01
C PHE A 25 -1.96 12.50 11.52
N SER A 26 -2.09 13.54 10.70
CA SER A 26 -2.21 13.38 9.25
C SER A 26 -0.83 13.18 8.60
N LEU A 27 -0.55 11.95 8.14
CA LEU A 27 0.64 11.60 7.37
C LEU A 27 0.64 12.28 6.01
N GLN A 28 -0.52 12.39 5.37
CA GLN A 28 -0.75 13.10 4.12
C GLN A 28 -0.45 14.59 4.29
N ALA A 29 -0.99 15.25 5.33
CA ALA A 29 -0.66 16.65 5.59
C ALA A 29 0.82 16.82 5.92
N TRP A 30 1.43 15.88 6.66
CA TRP A 30 2.86 15.93 6.91
C TRP A 30 3.70 15.83 5.63
N ALA A 31 3.35 14.93 4.70
CA ALA A 31 4.00 14.82 3.40
C ALA A 31 3.85 16.12 2.59
N ALA A 32 2.65 16.69 2.56
CA ALA A 32 2.34 17.94 1.89
C ALA A 32 3.10 19.13 2.50
N GLU A 33 3.18 19.19 3.83
CA GLU A 33 4.02 20.16 4.52
C GLU A 33 5.46 20.06 4.02
N MET A 34 6.02 18.85 3.92
CA MET A 34 7.38 18.63 3.43
C MET A 34 7.59 18.91 1.92
N GLY A 35 6.61 19.51 1.26
CA GLY A 35 6.66 19.96 -0.13
C GLY A 35 6.28 18.89 -1.15
N ARG A 36 5.78 17.74 -0.70
CA ARG A 36 5.39 16.64 -1.60
C ARG A 36 3.98 16.84 -2.09
N GLU A 37 3.75 16.49 -3.34
CA GLU A 37 2.39 16.22 -3.79
C GLU A 37 1.88 14.93 -3.14
N VAL A 38 0.65 14.98 -2.64
CA VAL A 38 -0.04 13.80 -2.10
C VAL A 38 -1.22 13.48 -3.00
N VAL A 39 -1.20 12.29 -3.57
CA VAL A 39 -2.22 11.81 -4.48
C VAL A 39 -2.88 10.59 -3.85
N VAL A 40 -4.18 10.67 -3.58
CA VAL A 40 -4.97 9.52 -3.12
C VAL A 40 -5.90 9.13 -4.26
N ARG A 41 -5.89 7.86 -4.64
CA ARG A 41 -6.72 7.34 -5.73
C ARG A 41 -7.28 5.99 -5.36
N ARG A 42 -8.60 5.88 -5.43
CA ARG A 42 -9.29 4.60 -5.31
C ARG A 42 -9.29 3.89 -6.65
N VAL A 43 -8.85 2.63 -6.65
CA VAL A 43 -8.76 1.84 -7.88
C VAL A 43 -10.12 1.69 -8.57
N SER A 44 -11.17 1.43 -7.79
CA SER A 44 -12.52 1.22 -8.31
C SER A 44 -13.19 2.49 -8.85
N GLU A 45 -12.79 3.69 -8.44
CA GLU A 45 -13.51 4.94 -8.75
C GLU A 45 -12.66 5.97 -9.50
N ASP A 46 -11.38 6.12 -9.16
CA ASP A 46 -10.54 7.19 -9.66
C ASP A 46 -9.58 6.74 -10.75
N LEU A 47 -9.20 5.45 -10.76
CA LEU A 47 -8.22 4.95 -11.71
C LEU A 47 -8.87 4.26 -12.90
N ARG A 48 -8.24 4.47 -14.04
CA ARG A 48 -8.53 3.82 -15.32
C ARG A 48 -7.40 2.85 -15.62
N LEU A 49 -7.74 1.57 -15.77
CA LEU A 49 -6.83 0.57 -16.29
C LEU A 49 -6.50 0.88 -17.75
N GLU A 50 -5.27 0.60 -18.16
CA GLU A 50 -4.89 0.73 -19.56
C GLU A 50 -5.74 -0.19 -20.42
N LYS A 51 -5.92 0.19 -21.69
CA LYS A 51 -6.68 -0.59 -22.66
C LYS A 51 -6.00 -1.93 -22.96
N ASP A 52 -6.25 -2.91 -22.10
CA ASP A 52 -5.61 -4.20 -22.06
C ASP A 52 -6.69 -5.29 -22.07
N ALA A 53 -7.05 -5.72 -23.29
CA ALA A 53 -8.03 -6.78 -23.50
C ALA A 53 -7.63 -8.12 -22.82
N PRO A 54 -6.36 -8.58 -22.85
CA PRO A 54 -5.97 -9.73 -22.04
C PRO A 54 -6.24 -9.56 -20.54
N LEU A 55 -5.89 -8.42 -19.94
CA LEU A 55 -6.20 -8.17 -18.52
C LEU A 55 -7.72 -8.19 -18.28
N PHE A 56 -8.50 -7.57 -19.16
CA PHE A 56 -9.96 -7.60 -19.05
C PHE A 56 -10.51 -9.04 -19.07
N GLY A 57 -10.03 -9.89 -19.98
CA GLY A 57 -10.39 -11.31 -20.01
C GLY A 57 -9.97 -12.05 -18.75
N GLU A 58 -8.77 -11.77 -18.25
CA GLU A 58 -8.27 -12.35 -16.99
C GLU A 58 -9.18 -11.99 -15.80
N LEU A 59 -9.60 -10.73 -15.71
CA LEU A 59 -10.54 -10.27 -14.69
C LEU A 59 -11.91 -10.93 -14.85
N LEU A 60 -12.44 -11.00 -16.09
CA LEU A 60 -13.72 -11.66 -16.36
C LEU A 60 -13.69 -13.15 -15.99
N GLY A 61 -12.60 -13.85 -16.25
CA GLY A 61 -12.42 -15.27 -15.91
C GLY A 61 -12.47 -15.56 -14.40
N LYS A 62 -12.33 -14.54 -13.55
CA LYS A 62 -12.45 -14.64 -12.09
C LYS A 62 -13.87 -14.39 -11.58
N THR A 63 -14.77 -13.92 -12.46
CA THR A 63 -16.18 -13.70 -12.14
C THR A 63 -17.03 -14.93 -12.44
N LYS A 64 -18.33 -14.86 -12.13
CA LYS A 64 -19.30 -15.91 -12.48
C LYS A 64 -19.83 -15.81 -13.91
N LEU A 65 -19.34 -14.89 -14.74
CA LEU A 65 -19.86 -14.58 -16.08
C LEU A 65 -20.20 -15.83 -16.90
N THR A 66 -19.26 -16.75 -17.05
CA THR A 66 -19.47 -17.96 -17.86
C THR A 66 -20.53 -18.87 -17.24
N GLY A 67 -20.55 -18.99 -15.91
CA GLY A 67 -21.54 -19.75 -15.15
C GLY A 67 -22.96 -19.22 -15.26
N GLU A 68 -23.13 -17.90 -15.34
CA GLU A 68 -24.44 -17.26 -15.56
C GLU A 68 -24.99 -17.50 -16.99
N ILE A 69 -24.09 -17.70 -17.96
CA ILE A 69 -24.47 -18.06 -19.33
C ILE A 69 -24.84 -19.55 -19.40
N THR A 70 -23.89 -20.42 -19.03
CA THR A 70 -24.08 -21.87 -19.00
C THR A 70 -22.98 -22.57 -18.22
N LYS A 71 -23.24 -23.76 -17.69
CA LYS A 71 -22.23 -24.52 -16.94
C LYS A 71 -21.13 -25.02 -17.87
N MET A 72 -19.92 -24.47 -17.70
CA MET A 72 -18.72 -24.86 -18.45
C MET A 72 -17.69 -25.53 -17.53
N ALA A 73 -16.90 -26.46 -18.10
CA ALA A 73 -15.67 -26.91 -17.45
C ALA A 73 -14.61 -25.78 -17.49
N PRO A 74 -13.66 -25.72 -16.54
CA PRO A 74 -12.67 -24.63 -16.46
C PRO A 74 -11.91 -24.38 -17.76
N GLU A 75 -11.49 -25.43 -18.45
CA GLU A 75 -10.75 -25.33 -19.72
C GLU A 75 -11.61 -24.68 -20.81
N THR A 76 -12.88 -25.05 -20.87
CA THR A 76 -13.82 -24.48 -21.84
C THR A 76 -14.21 -23.05 -21.50
N ALA A 77 -14.38 -22.73 -20.22
CA ALA A 77 -14.57 -21.36 -19.77
C ALA A 77 -13.37 -20.49 -20.18
N GLY A 78 -12.14 -21.00 -20.07
CA GLY A 78 -10.94 -20.35 -20.58
C GLY A 78 -11.01 -20.05 -22.08
N LEU A 79 -11.34 -21.06 -22.90
CA LEU A 79 -11.50 -20.88 -24.35
C LEU A 79 -12.60 -19.86 -24.71
N PHE A 80 -13.71 -19.86 -23.97
CA PHE A 80 -14.79 -18.89 -24.14
C PHE A 80 -14.31 -17.46 -23.88
N ILE A 81 -13.61 -17.24 -22.76
CA ILE A 81 -13.01 -15.94 -22.43
C ILE A 81 -11.96 -15.53 -23.47
N ASP A 82 -11.13 -16.45 -23.94
CA ASP A 82 -10.14 -16.16 -24.99
C ASP A 82 -10.78 -15.69 -26.30
N GLU A 83 -11.89 -16.31 -26.70
CA GLU A 83 -12.64 -15.85 -27.88
C GLU A 83 -13.30 -14.49 -27.65
N LEU A 84 -13.86 -14.22 -26.46
CA LEU A 84 -14.32 -12.88 -26.09
C LEU A 84 -13.22 -11.84 -26.20
N VAL A 85 -12.02 -12.13 -25.69
CA VAL A 85 -10.86 -11.24 -25.77
C VAL A 85 -10.45 -11.00 -27.22
N LYS A 86 -10.45 -12.03 -28.08
CA LYS A 86 -10.15 -11.88 -29.51
C LYS A 86 -11.17 -10.98 -30.21
N LEU A 87 -12.45 -11.12 -29.88
CA LEU A 87 -13.52 -10.26 -30.41
C LEU A 87 -13.34 -8.81 -29.93
N LEU A 88 -13.09 -8.62 -28.63
CA LEU A 88 -12.87 -7.32 -28.01
C LEU A 88 -11.68 -6.57 -28.64
N ARG A 89 -10.56 -7.25 -28.92
CA ARG A 89 -9.37 -6.67 -29.56
C ARG A 89 -9.64 -6.13 -30.96
N LYS A 90 -10.63 -6.66 -31.68
CA LYS A 90 -11.03 -6.15 -33.00
C LYS A 90 -11.77 -4.81 -32.90
N ARG A 91 -12.19 -4.40 -31.71
CA ARG A 91 -12.94 -3.16 -31.47
C ARG A 91 -12.01 -2.07 -30.95
N SER A 92 -11.78 -1.04 -31.76
CA SER A 92 -10.88 0.07 -31.40
C SER A 92 -11.45 1.03 -30.35
N GLY A 93 -12.74 0.93 -30.00
CA GLY A 93 -13.42 1.84 -29.07
C GLY A 93 -13.96 1.17 -27.80
N TRP A 94 -13.71 -0.13 -27.58
CA TRP A 94 -14.42 -0.90 -26.54
C TRP A 94 -14.42 -0.24 -25.17
N ASP A 95 -13.29 0.33 -24.77
CA ASP A 95 -13.06 1.05 -23.51
C ASP A 95 -13.87 2.35 -23.35
N THR A 96 -14.64 2.76 -24.35
CA THR A 96 -15.50 3.95 -24.34
C THR A 96 -16.94 3.65 -24.78
N GLU A 97 -17.20 2.43 -25.21
CA GLU A 97 -18.52 1.99 -25.64
C GLU A 97 -19.44 1.78 -24.43
N ASP A 98 -20.75 1.84 -24.65
CA ASP A 98 -21.72 1.46 -23.63
C ASP A 98 -21.55 -0.02 -23.26
N SER A 99 -21.46 -0.31 -21.96
CA SER A 99 -21.20 -1.67 -21.46
C SER A 99 -22.25 -2.67 -21.91
N ALA A 100 -23.53 -2.27 -21.96
CA ALA A 100 -24.61 -3.19 -22.31
C ALA A 100 -24.61 -3.47 -23.81
N GLY A 101 -24.46 -2.42 -24.64
CA GLY A 101 -24.28 -2.55 -26.08
C GLY A 101 -23.08 -3.42 -26.45
N LEU A 102 -21.93 -3.14 -25.85
CA LEU A 102 -20.70 -3.92 -26.03
C LEU A 102 -20.91 -5.40 -25.67
N LEU A 103 -21.51 -5.69 -24.51
CA LEU A 103 -21.76 -7.08 -24.11
C LEU A 103 -22.69 -7.79 -25.10
N ARG A 104 -23.78 -7.14 -25.54
CA ARG A 104 -24.71 -7.73 -26.51
C ARG A 104 -24.03 -8.07 -27.83
N GLU A 105 -23.19 -7.17 -28.33
CA GLU A 105 -22.47 -7.39 -29.59
C GLU A 105 -21.39 -8.48 -29.47
N LEU A 106 -20.68 -8.54 -28.34
CA LEU A 106 -19.71 -9.61 -28.07
C LEU A 106 -20.40 -10.97 -27.97
N LEU A 107 -21.48 -11.08 -27.19
CA LEU A 107 -22.29 -12.29 -27.07
C LEU A 107 -22.88 -12.70 -28.42
N GLY A 108 -23.44 -11.75 -29.17
CA GLY A 108 -23.94 -12.00 -30.53
C GLY A 108 -22.86 -12.56 -31.45
N SER A 109 -21.66 -11.99 -31.43
CA SER A 109 -20.52 -12.46 -32.25
C SER A 109 -20.03 -13.85 -31.83
N LEU A 110 -20.17 -14.23 -30.54
CA LEU A 110 -19.84 -15.57 -30.07
C LEU A 110 -20.78 -16.65 -30.64
N THR A 111 -21.96 -16.29 -31.16
CA THR A 111 -22.91 -17.25 -31.76
C THR A 111 -22.50 -17.71 -33.16
N GLU A 112 -21.49 -17.08 -33.76
CA GLU A 112 -20.99 -17.45 -35.08
C GLU A 112 -20.38 -18.85 -35.07
N ALA A 113 -20.73 -19.70 -36.05
CA ALA A 113 -20.28 -21.08 -36.13
C ALA A 113 -18.74 -21.23 -36.08
N GLY A 114 -18.02 -20.30 -36.71
CA GLY A 114 -16.55 -20.29 -36.69
C GLY A 114 -15.96 -20.00 -35.31
N VAL A 115 -16.64 -19.22 -34.46
CA VAL A 115 -16.22 -18.92 -33.09
C VAL A 115 -16.55 -20.09 -32.17
N LEU A 116 -17.78 -20.61 -32.26
CA LEU A 116 -18.23 -21.78 -31.49
C LEU A 116 -17.34 -23.01 -31.74
N GLY A 117 -16.93 -23.24 -32.99
CA GLY A 117 -16.02 -24.32 -33.35
C GLY A 117 -14.62 -24.26 -32.70
N ARG A 118 -14.21 -23.08 -32.21
CA ARG A 118 -12.95 -22.92 -31.45
C ARG A 118 -13.12 -23.19 -29.95
N ILE A 119 -14.35 -23.10 -29.44
CA ILE A 119 -14.68 -23.37 -28.03
C ILE A 119 -15.03 -24.85 -27.83
N TYR A 120 -15.84 -25.40 -28.74
CA TYR A 120 -16.25 -26.80 -28.73
C TYR A 120 -16.02 -27.44 -30.09
N VAL A 121 -15.40 -28.61 -30.10
CA VAL A 121 -15.28 -29.43 -31.31
C VAL A 121 -16.62 -30.08 -31.69
N ASP A 122 -17.43 -30.45 -30.69
CA ASP A 122 -18.71 -31.14 -30.88
C ASP A 122 -19.85 -30.17 -31.26
N GLU A 123 -20.52 -30.44 -32.38
CA GLU A 123 -21.61 -29.60 -32.92
C GLU A 123 -22.82 -29.51 -31.97
N THR A 124 -23.10 -30.56 -31.20
CA THR A 124 -24.23 -30.54 -30.23
C THR A 124 -23.93 -29.57 -29.09
N ARG A 125 -22.70 -29.56 -28.57
CA ARG A 125 -22.26 -28.60 -27.56
C ARG A 125 -22.18 -27.17 -28.10
N GLN A 126 -21.76 -26.99 -29.36
CA GLN A 126 -21.82 -25.69 -30.03
C GLN A 126 -23.25 -25.16 -30.09
N ALA A 127 -24.22 -25.98 -30.50
CA ALA A 127 -25.63 -25.61 -30.55
C ALA A 127 -26.16 -25.22 -29.16
N ARG A 128 -25.85 -26.01 -28.11
CA ARG A 128 -26.26 -25.69 -26.73
C ARG A 128 -25.67 -24.36 -26.22
N LEU A 129 -24.41 -24.11 -26.51
CA LEU A 129 -23.77 -22.85 -26.14
C LEU A 129 -24.42 -21.67 -26.88
N ARG A 130 -24.66 -21.81 -28.18
CA ARG A 130 -25.36 -20.80 -28.99
C ARG A 130 -26.73 -20.50 -28.41
N ASP A 131 -27.52 -21.53 -28.14
CA ASP A 131 -28.88 -21.37 -27.63
C ASP A 131 -28.87 -20.73 -26.24
N ALA A 132 -27.90 -21.08 -25.37
CA ALA A 132 -27.74 -20.44 -24.07
C ALA A 132 -27.37 -18.95 -24.17
N VAL A 133 -26.52 -18.58 -25.15
CA VAL A 133 -26.16 -17.18 -25.41
C VAL A 133 -27.34 -16.40 -25.97
N LEU A 134 -28.11 -16.99 -26.89
CA LEU A 134 -29.32 -16.38 -27.42
C LEU A 134 -30.37 -16.17 -26.33
N ASP A 135 -30.56 -17.14 -25.45
CA ASP A 135 -31.48 -17.00 -24.30
C ASP A 135 -31.06 -15.86 -23.36
N VAL A 136 -29.76 -15.68 -23.11
CA VAL A 136 -29.24 -14.52 -22.37
C VAL A 136 -29.49 -13.20 -23.11
N LEU A 137 -29.46 -13.18 -24.44
CA LEU A 137 -29.69 -11.97 -25.22
C LEU A 137 -31.18 -11.59 -25.27
N ASP A 138 -32.06 -12.59 -25.31
CA ASP A 138 -33.51 -12.43 -25.47
C ASP A 138 -34.24 -12.21 -24.13
N ASP A 139 -33.71 -12.74 -23.02
CA ASP A 139 -34.27 -12.58 -21.67
C ASP A 139 -33.57 -11.45 -20.90
N ALA A 140 -34.34 -10.46 -20.44
CA ALA A 140 -33.82 -9.27 -19.77
C ALA A 140 -33.24 -9.57 -18.37
N ASP A 141 -33.81 -10.51 -17.64
CA ASP A 141 -33.36 -10.88 -16.30
C ASP A 141 -32.05 -11.67 -16.41
N ARG A 142 -32.00 -12.66 -17.32
CA ARG A 142 -30.76 -13.41 -17.61
C ARG A 142 -29.66 -12.51 -18.13
N PHE A 143 -29.99 -11.54 -18.99
CA PHE A 143 -29.02 -10.53 -19.41
C PHE A 143 -28.49 -9.73 -18.23
N GLY A 144 -29.38 -9.31 -17.31
CA GLY A 144 -29.03 -8.58 -16.09
C GLY A 144 -28.01 -9.32 -15.22
N ASP A 145 -28.21 -10.63 -15.03
CA ASP A 145 -27.31 -11.47 -14.24
C ASP A 145 -25.90 -11.54 -14.86
N VAL A 146 -25.80 -11.78 -16.17
CA VAL A 146 -24.51 -11.79 -16.89
C VAL A 146 -23.88 -10.39 -16.90
N PHE A 147 -24.69 -9.36 -17.13
CA PHE A 147 -24.26 -7.97 -17.18
C PHE A 147 -23.68 -7.50 -15.85
N SER A 148 -24.23 -7.95 -14.71
CA SER A 148 -23.74 -7.65 -13.37
C SER A 148 -22.29 -8.09 -13.14
N GLN A 149 -21.85 -9.15 -13.82
CA GLN A 149 -20.46 -9.65 -13.76
C GLN A 149 -19.53 -8.89 -14.71
N PHE A 150 -20.06 -8.41 -15.84
CA PHE A 150 -19.29 -7.75 -16.90
C PHE A 150 -19.08 -6.25 -16.64
N GLN A 151 -20.15 -5.52 -16.34
CA GLN A 151 -20.16 -4.06 -16.27
C GLN A 151 -19.14 -3.49 -15.27
N PRO A 152 -18.99 -4.02 -14.03
CA PRO A 152 -18.05 -3.45 -13.06
C PRO A 152 -16.61 -3.49 -13.56
N LEU A 153 -16.24 -4.57 -14.24
CA LEU A 153 -14.91 -4.75 -14.80
C LEU A 153 -14.71 -3.88 -16.03
N HIS A 154 -15.71 -3.78 -16.92
CA HIS A 154 -15.62 -2.93 -18.09
C HIS A 154 -15.43 -1.45 -17.70
N ASN A 155 -16.15 -1.01 -16.68
CA ASN A 155 -16.07 0.35 -16.13
C ASN A 155 -14.66 0.71 -15.60
N LEU A 156 -13.80 -0.25 -15.25
CA LEU A 156 -12.41 0.03 -14.88
C LEU A 156 -11.56 0.53 -16.05
N PHE A 157 -11.97 0.22 -17.29
CA PHE A 157 -11.29 0.64 -18.51
C PHE A 157 -11.92 1.90 -19.11
N SER A 158 -13.07 2.32 -18.61
CA SER A 158 -13.77 3.52 -19.07
C SER A 158 -13.06 4.82 -18.66
N PRO A 159 -13.19 5.91 -19.43
CA PRO A 159 -12.60 7.21 -19.08
C PRO A 159 -13.33 7.92 -17.94
N ALA A 160 -14.56 7.51 -17.63
CA ALA A 160 -15.37 8.04 -16.55
C ALA A 160 -15.77 6.93 -15.56
N ASN A 161 -16.00 7.32 -14.31
CA ASN A 161 -16.57 6.44 -13.30
C ASN A 161 -18.10 6.43 -13.37
N PRO A 162 -18.79 5.51 -12.68
CA PRO A 162 -20.25 5.43 -12.70
C PRO A 162 -20.96 6.73 -12.27
N GLY A 163 -20.31 7.58 -11.46
CA GLY A 163 -20.81 8.90 -11.08
C GLY A 163 -20.53 10.02 -12.09
N GLY A 164 -19.99 9.70 -13.27
CA GLY A 164 -19.64 10.68 -14.31
C GLY A 164 -18.32 11.43 -14.07
N GLY A 165 -17.60 11.11 -13.00
CA GLY A 165 -16.30 11.69 -12.70
C GLY A 165 -15.21 11.17 -13.63
N ARG A 166 -14.24 12.03 -13.98
CA ARG A 166 -13.09 11.64 -14.80
C ARG A 166 -12.19 10.67 -14.05
N ARG A 167 -11.82 9.56 -14.69
CA ARG A 167 -10.76 8.67 -14.20
C ARG A 167 -9.38 9.11 -14.71
N HIS A 168 -8.37 8.82 -13.91
CA HIS A 168 -6.95 9.04 -14.20
C HIS A 168 -6.32 7.74 -14.69
N SER A 169 -5.38 7.81 -15.64
CA SER A 169 -4.61 6.63 -16.02
C SER A 169 -3.91 6.05 -14.78
N MET A 170 -4.11 4.76 -14.51
CA MET A 170 -3.43 4.06 -13.42
C MET A 170 -1.91 4.15 -13.62
N TRP A 171 -1.46 3.84 -14.84
CA TRP A 171 -0.04 3.93 -15.16
C TRP A 171 0.48 5.36 -15.07
N GLY A 172 -0.20 6.34 -15.67
CA GLY A 172 0.21 7.74 -15.58
C GLY A 172 0.31 8.23 -14.13
N THR A 173 -0.59 7.76 -13.26
CA THR A 173 -0.58 8.10 -11.83
C THR A 173 0.60 7.46 -11.09
N ILE A 174 0.90 6.19 -11.37
CA ILE A 174 2.07 5.50 -10.81
C ILE A 174 3.38 6.13 -11.33
N ALA A 175 3.46 6.38 -12.63
CA ALA A 175 4.61 6.99 -13.30
C ALA A 175 4.97 8.36 -12.74
N HIS A 176 3.95 9.16 -12.41
CA HIS A 176 4.13 10.47 -11.78
C HIS A 176 4.98 10.45 -10.51
N VAL A 177 4.95 9.35 -9.75
CA VAL A 177 5.71 9.24 -8.49
C VAL A 177 7.23 9.23 -8.73
N PHE A 178 7.68 8.77 -9.89
CA PHE A 178 9.11 8.61 -10.19
C PHE A 178 9.59 9.35 -11.44
N ASP A 179 8.71 10.10 -12.13
CA ASP A 179 9.12 10.97 -13.22
C ASP A 179 9.90 12.19 -12.66
N LYS A 180 11.23 12.13 -12.74
CA LYS A 180 12.10 13.22 -12.25
C LYS A 180 12.01 14.46 -13.12
N ALA A 181 11.80 14.30 -14.42
CA ALA A 181 11.77 15.41 -15.37
C ALA A 181 10.53 16.29 -15.14
N GLN A 182 9.37 15.68 -14.90
CA GLN A 182 8.14 16.42 -14.64
C GLN A 182 8.15 17.18 -13.31
N ARG A 183 8.95 16.75 -12.33
CA ARG A 183 9.00 17.39 -11.01
C ARG A 183 9.71 18.75 -11.01
N ALA A 184 10.56 19.06 -12.00
CA ALA A 184 11.32 20.31 -12.08
C ALA A 184 12.03 20.71 -10.75
N GLY A 185 12.58 19.71 -10.03
CA GLY A 185 13.24 19.90 -8.74
C GLY A 185 12.33 19.85 -7.49
N ALA A 186 11.02 19.67 -7.66
CA ALA A 186 10.09 19.44 -6.56
C ALA A 186 10.31 18.06 -5.90
N PRO A 187 10.02 17.91 -4.59
CA PRO A 187 10.05 16.62 -3.91
C PRO A 187 9.19 15.55 -4.60
N ALA A 188 9.65 14.31 -4.56
CA ALA A 188 8.94 13.17 -5.12
C ALA A 188 7.56 12.97 -4.44
N PRO A 189 6.49 12.69 -5.22
CA PRO A 189 5.15 12.51 -4.69
C PRO A 189 4.99 11.35 -3.71
N MET A 190 3.91 11.39 -2.93
CA MET A 190 3.34 10.27 -2.21
C MET A 190 2.00 9.90 -2.88
N LEU A 191 1.91 8.68 -3.38
CA LEU A 191 0.69 8.07 -3.92
C LEU A 191 0.13 7.07 -2.92
N VAL A 192 -1.16 7.20 -2.60
CA VAL A 192 -1.94 6.18 -1.88
C VAL A 192 -2.92 5.55 -2.86
N LEU A 193 -2.73 4.27 -3.14
CA LEU A 193 -3.63 3.42 -3.90
C LEU A 193 -4.64 2.80 -2.94
N ASP A 194 -5.83 3.39 -2.87
CA ASP A 194 -6.94 2.87 -2.08
C ASP A 194 -7.56 1.66 -2.82
N MET A 195 -7.32 0.48 -2.26
CA MET A 195 -7.85 -0.80 -2.72
C MET A 195 -9.13 -1.20 -1.97
N SER A 196 -9.62 -0.34 -1.07
CA SER A 196 -10.85 -0.58 -0.33
C SER A 196 -12.09 -0.32 -1.19
N THR A 197 -13.12 -1.10 -0.94
CA THR A 197 -14.46 -0.90 -1.51
C THR A 197 -15.48 -0.49 -0.45
N SER A 198 -15.09 -0.57 0.82
CA SER A 198 -15.94 -0.44 2.02
C SER A 198 -15.61 0.80 2.87
N GLY A 199 -14.51 1.50 2.57
CA GLY A 199 -14.09 2.71 3.27
C GLY A 199 -14.98 3.90 2.90
N GLN A 200 -16.10 4.00 3.61
CA GLN A 200 -17.27 4.81 3.27
C GLN A 200 -17.98 4.26 2.04
N VAL A 201 -19.26 3.90 2.24
CA VAL A 201 -20.28 3.84 1.17
C VAL A 201 -19.89 4.91 0.17
N SER A 202 -19.46 4.52 -1.03
CA SER A 202 -19.15 5.46 -2.11
C SER A 202 -20.23 6.53 -2.05
N TRP A 203 -19.87 7.80 -1.93
CA TRP A 203 -20.85 8.88 -1.86
C TRP A 203 -21.90 8.73 -3.00
N VAL A 204 -21.51 8.07 -4.09
CA VAL A 204 -22.39 7.61 -5.17
C VAL A 204 -23.45 6.61 -4.69
N SER A 205 -23.11 5.52 -3.99
CA SER A 205 -24.09 4.52 -3.54
C SER A 205 -25.00 4.99 -2.40
N SER A 206 -24.65 6.06 -1.68
CA SER A 206 -25.56 6.71 -0.72
C SER A 206 -26.54 7.71 -1.38
N LEU A 207 -26.26 8.14 -2.61
CA LEU A 207 -27.15 8.99 -3.42
C LEU A 207 -28.11 8.19 -4.31
N LEU A 208 -27.83 6.90 -4.54
CA LEU A 208 -28.69 6.01 -5.32
C LEU A 208 -29.79 5.38 -4.44
N ALA A 209 -31.00 5.23 -4.98
CA ALA A 209 -32.12 4.57 -4.31
C ALA A 209 -32.68 3.44 -5.17
N GLY A 210 -33.12 2.35 -4.53
CA GLY A 210 -33.78 1.24 -5.21
C GLY A 210 -32.83 0.37 -6.06
N PRO A 211 -33.23 -0.08 -7.27
CA PRO A 211 -32.46 -1.03 -8.09
C PRO A 211 -31.04 -0.57 -8.44
N GLU A 212 -30.83 0.74 -8.62
CA GLU A 212 -29.52 1.32 -8.95
C GLU A 212 -28.51 1.16 -7.79
N GLN A 213 -29.00 1.24 -6.55
CA GLN A 213 -28.16 1.01 -5.37
C GLN A 213 -27.75 -0.47 -5.27
N ALA A 214 -28.67 -1.39 -5.54
CA ALA A 214 -28.37 -2.83 -5.52
C ALA A 214 -27.32 -3.21 -6.57
N ALA A 215 -27.44 -2.67 -7.80
CA ALA A 215 -26.45 -2.86 -8.85
C ALA A 215 -25.08 -2.27 -8.47
N ALA A 216 -25.03 -1.09 -7.85
CA ALA A 216 -23.79 -0.48 -7.38
C ALA A 216 -23.12 -1.30 -6.27
N VAL A 217 -23.88 -1.86 -5.34
CA VAL A 217 -23.37 -2.73 -4.27
C VAL A 217 -22.80 -4.02 -4.85
N GLU A 218 -23.49 -4.64 -5.81
CA GLU A 218 -23.01 -5.86 -6.47
C GLU A 218 -21.74 -5.58 -7.29
N ALA A 219 -21.67 -4.43 -7.97
CA ALA A 219 -20.47 -4.00 -8.68
C ALA A 219 -19.26 -3.85 -7.74
N LEU A 220 -19.46 -3.23 -6.57
CA LEU A 220 -18.43 -3.13 -5.54
C LEU A 220 -18.03 -4.51 -5.02
N ARG A 221 -18.97 -5.43 -4.84
CA ARG A 221 -18.70 -6.82 -4.41
C ARG A 221 -17.82 -7.58 -5.41
N VAL A 222 -18.05 -7.39 -6.72
CA VAL A 222 -17.20 -7.98 -7.78
C VAL A 222 -15.77 -7.42 -7.68
N LEU A 223 -15.64 -6.09 -7.53
CA LEU A 223 -14.33 -5.43 -7.42
C LEU A 223 -13.62 -5.70 -6.09
N ASP A 224 -14.34 -6.07 -5.03
CA ASP A 224 -13.77 -6.35 -3.72
C ASP A 224 -13.07 -7.71 -3.63
N GLN A 225 -13.27 -8.58 -4.61
CA GLN A 225 -12.66 -9.92 -4.62
C GLN A 225 -11.13 -9.84 -4.59
N ASP A 226 -10.51 -10.60 -3.70
CA ASP A 226 -9.05 -10.62 -3.53
C ASP A 226 -8.33 -10.97 -4.85
N SER A 227 -8.91 -11.86 -5.66
CA SER A 227 -8.37 -12.26 -6.96
C SER A 227 -8.38 -11.12 -7.99
N ILE A 228 -9.43 -10.29 -8.01
CA ILE A 228 -9.50 -9.10 -8.87
C ILE A 228 -8.46 -8.07 -8.44
N LYS A 229 -8.38 -7.78 -7.13
CA LYS A 229 -7.38 -6.85 -6.59
C LYS A 229 -5.96 -7.34 -6.85
N ALA A 230 -5.72 -8.65 -6.70
CA ALA A 230 -4.42 -9.25 -6.93
C ALA A 230 -3.99 -9.13 -8.41
N ALA A 231 -4.89 -9.38 -9.36
CA ALA A 231 -4.59 -9.21 -10.79
C ALA A 231 -4.25 -7.75 -11.16
N ILE A 232 -5.01 -6.79 -10.63
CA ILE A 232 -4.74 -5.36 -10.84
C ILE A 232 -3.37 -4.99 -10.27
N LEU A 233 -3.05 -5.42 -9.04
CA LEU A 233 -1.75 -5.15 -8.41
C LEU A 233 -0.60 -5.85 -9.14
N ARG A 234 -0.81 -7.08 -9.63
CA ARG A 234 0.20 -7.80 -10.42
C ARG A 234 0.55 -7.04 -11.69
N LYS A 235 -0.45 -6.50 -12.39
CA LYS A 235 -0.23 -5.61 -13.54
C LYS A 235 0.54 -4.35 -13.12
N ALA A 236 0.11 -3.69 -12.04
CA ALA A 236 0.74 -2.47 -11.53
C ALA A 236 2.23 -2.65 -11.22
N CYS A 237 2.57 -3.72 -10.48
CA CYS A 237 3.94 -4.02 -10.10
C CYS A 237 4.79 -4.44 -11.31
N ARG A 238 4.21 -5.14 -12.28
CA ARG A 238 4.90 -5.47 -13.54
C ARG A 238 5.26 -4.23 -14.33
N THR A 239 4.32 -3.31 -14.51
CA THR A 239 4.57 -2.05 -15.21
C THR A 239 5.60 -1.19 -14.44
N LEU A 240 5.56 -1.18 -13.11
CA LEU A 240 6.60 -0.56 -12.29
C LEU A 240 7.98 -1.16 -12.55
N LYS A 241 8.09 -2.50 -12.61
CA LYS A 241 9.36 -3.20 -12.94
C LYS A 241 9.85 -2.79 -14.33
N GLU A 242 9.00 -2.84 -15.35
CA GLU A 242 9.36 -2.50 -16.74
C GLU A 242 9.87 -1.04 -16.89
N ALA A 243 9.24 -0.10 -16.19
CA ALA A 243 9.70 1.28 -16.19
C ALA A 243 11.01 1.46 -15.42
N SER A 244 11.20 0.71 -14.33
CA SER A 244 12.45 0.72 -13.58
C SER A 244 13.62 0.18 -14.40
N GLU A 245 13.39 -0.86 -15.20
CA GLU A 245 14.38 -1.40 -16.14
C GLU A 245 14.71 -0.39 -17.25
N SER A 246 13.69 0.34 -17.72
CA SER A 246 13.87 1.38 -18.73
C SER A 246 14.68 2.57 -18.19
N ALA A 247 14.38 3.07 -16.99
CA ALA A 247 15.17 4.10 -16.32
C ALA A 247 16.61 3.64 -16.06
N PHE A 248 16.80 2.39 -15.63
CA PHE A 248 18.12 1.83 -15.36
C PHE A 248 19.01 1.76 -16.61
N ARG A 249 18.44 1.45 -17.78
CA ARG A 249 19.17 1.49 -19.06
C ARG A 249 19.67 2.89 -19.42
N LEU A 250 19.00 3.93 -18.91
CA LEU A 250 19.41 5.33 -19.08
C LEU A 250 20.36 5.82 -17.97
N GLY A 251 20.82 4.92 -17.08
CA GLY A 251 21.71 5.25 -15.97
C GLY A 251 20.98 5.87 -14.77
N GLU A 252 19.65 5.81 -14.73
CA GLU A 252 18.84 6.37 -13.65
C GLU A 252 18.21 5.29 -12.77
N THR A 253 17.77 5.68 -11.57
CA THR A 253 16.98 4.84 -10.67
C THR A 253 15.67 5.54 -10.32
N LEU A 254 14.62 4.77 -10.05
CA LEU A 254 13.32 5.34 -9.69
C LEU A 254 13.34 5.98 -8.30
N ASN A 255 14.15 5.42 -7.38
CA ASN A 255 14.22 5.83 -5.98
C ASN A 255 12.82 5.89 -5.33
N THR A 256 12.11 4.76 -5.36
CA THR A 256 10.71 4.68 -4.92
C THR A 256 10.56 3.63 -3.84
N MET A 257 9.81 3.93 -2.78
CA MET A 257 9.39 2.96 -1.78
C MET A 257 7.94 2.53 -2.05
N VAL A 258 7.72 1.24 -2.24
CA VAL A 258 6.39 0.63 -2.31
C VAL A 258 6.06 0.02 -0.96
N VAL A 259 4.94 0.43 -0.37
CA VAL A 259 4.47 0.00 0.95
C VAL A 259 3.18 -0.77 0.77
N PHE A 260 3.13 -2.02 1.22
CA PHE A 260 1.89 -2.78 1.33
C PHE A 260 1.44 -2.79 2.78
N ASP A 261 0.28 -2.19 3.04
CA ASP A 261 -0.41 -2.39 4.29
C ASP A 261 -1.20 -3.72 4.28
N GLU A 262 -1.40 -4.32 5.45
CA GLU A 262 -1.99 -5.66 5.63
C GLU A 262 -1.46 -6.68 4.61
N ALA A 263 -0.13 -6.75 4.51
CA ALA A 263 0.59 -7.43 3.43
C ALA A 263 0.25 -8.92 3.26
N TRP A 264 -0.29 -9.59 4.29
CA TRP A 264 -0.75 -10.97 4.20
C TRP A 264 -1.88 -11.17 3.17
N ARG A 265 -2.60 -10.10 2.78
CA ARG A 265 -3.61 -10.16 1.71
C ARG A 265 -3.02 -10.35 0.32
N TYR A 266 -1.79 -9.86 0.12
CA TYR A 266 -1.16 -9.78 -1.21
C TYR A 266 0.09 -10.65 -1.34
N ALA A 267 0.80 -10.85 -0.24
CA ALA A 267 2.00 -11.66 -0.17
C ALA A 267 1.92 -12.73 0.93
N PRO A 268 0.84 -13.54 1.03
CA PRO A 268 0.81 -14.68 1.96
C PRO A 268 1.79 -15.79 1.55
N PRO A 269 2.19 -16.68 2.46
CA PRO A 269 2.85 -17.93 2.08
C PRO A 269 2.02 -18.69 1.03
N LEU A 270 2.69 -19.22 0.01
CA LEU A 270 2.02 -19.83 -1.15
C LEU A 270 1.05 -20.97 -0.78
N HIS A 271 1.35 -21.71 0.29
CA HIS A 271 0.50 -22.79 0.80
C HIS A 271 -0.72 -22.30 1.62
N LEU A 272 -0.73 -21.03 2.06
CA LEU A 272 -1.85 -20.42 2.77
C LEU A 272 -2.77 -19.62 1.85
N ALA A 273 -2.31 -19.27 0.65
CA ALA A 273 -3.14 -18.61 -0.35
C ALA A 273 -4.19 -19.59 -0.89
N GLY A 274 -5.47 -19.26 -0.73
CA GLY A 274 -6.57 -20.06 -1.27
C GLY A 274 -6.81 -19.83 -2.77
N ASP A 275 -6.39 -18.68 -3.29
CA ASP A 275 -6.63 -18.24 -4.66
C ASP A 275 -5.32 -18.24 -5.47
N GLU A 276 -5.36 -18.75 -6.71
CA GLU A 276 -4.18 -18.86 -7.58
C GLU A 276 -3.63 -17.50 -8.02
N GLU A 277 -4.47 -16.47 -8.13
CA GLU A 277 -4.02 -15.12 -8.47
C GLU A 277 -3.26 -14.48 -7.32
N VAL A 278 -3.73 -14.68 -6.09
CA VAL A 278 -3.01 -14.25 -4.87
C VAL A 278 -1.70 -15.01 -4.72
N LYS A 279 -1.65 -16.32 -5.05
CA LYS A 279 -0.38 -17.07 -5.11
C LYS A 279 0.59 -16.48 -6.12
N ALA A 280 0.11 -16.20 -7.33
CA ALA A 280 0.92 -15.61 -8.39
C ALA A 280 1.45 -14.22 -8.00
N LEU A 281 0.60 -13.36 -7.43
CA LEU A 281 1.03 -12.06 -6.92
C LEU A 281 2.08 -12.20 -5.80
N SER A 282 1.87 -13.11 -4.85
CA SER A 282 2.82 -13.34 -3.76
C SER A 282 4.19 -13.82 -4.28
N ALA A 283 4.20 -14.70 -5.28
CA ALA A 283 5.42 -15.15 -5.94
C ALA A 283 6.11 -14.01 -6.72
N ASP A 284 5.34 -13.19 -7.42
CA ASP A 284 5.86 -12.02 -8.15
C ASP A 284 6.47 -10.99 -7.20
N ILE A 285 5.81 -10.67 -6.07
CA ILE A 285 6.35 -9.78 -5.03
C ILE A 285 7.67 -10.33 -4.49
N ALA A 286 7.75 -11.63 -4.19
CA ALA A 286 9.01 -12.26 -3.76
C ALA A 286 10.11 -12.12 -4.82
N GLY A 287 9.77 -12.24 -6.11
CA GLY A 287 10.68 -11.93 -7.21
C GLY A 287 11.14 -10.48 -7.21
N TYR A 288 10.24 -9.53 -7.03
CA TYR A 288 10.57 -8.10 -7.01
C TYR A 288 11.51 -7.72 -5.86
N PHE A 289 11.33 -8.29 -4.67
CA PHE A 289 12.25 -8.09 -3.54
C PHE A 289 13.71 -8.41 -3.90
N ARG A 290 13.94 -9.44 -4.73
CA ARG A 290 15.27 -9.85 -5.19
C ARG A 290 15.79 -8.97 -6.32
N ASP A 291 14.94 -8.70 -7.30
CA ASP A 291 15.37 -8.17 -8.60
C ASP A 291 15.47 -6.64 -8.64
N THR A 292 14.64 -5.92 -7.88
CA THR A 292 14.44 -4.48 -8.12
C THR A 292 15.32 -3.57 -7.27
N ARG A 293 16.13 -4.13 -6.36
CA ARG A 293 17.07 -3.36 -5.53
C ARG A 293 18.01 -2.49 -6.38
N LYS A 294 18.54 -3.05 -7.48
CA LYS A 294 19.42 -2.34 -8.41
C LYS A 294 18.74 -1.19 -9.15
N PHE A 295 17.41 -1.20 -9.22
CA PHE A 295 16.61 -0.15 -9.85
C PHE A 295 16.18 0.97 -8.88
N GLY A 296 16.59 0.89 -7.61
CA GLY A 296 16.21 1.84 -6.57
C GLY A 296 14.75 1.71 -6.13
N ILE A 297 14.15 0.52 -6.27
CA ILE A 297 12.83 0.24 -5.70
C ILE A 297 13.02 -0.48 -4.35
N GLY A 298 12.53 0.15 -3.28
CA GLY A 298 12.39 -0.47 -1.96
C GLY A 298 10.97 -1.01 -1.76
N TRP A 299 10.86 -2.11 -1.02
CA TRP A 299 9.58 -2.71 -0.68
C TRP A 299 9.42 -2.79 0.85
N THR A 300 8.28 -2.36 1.36
CA THR A 300 7.90 -2.45 2.78
C THR A 300 6.60 -3.23 2.90
N LEU A 301 6.59 -4.24 3.76
CA LEU A 301 5.39 -5.00 4.10
C LEU A 301 5.02 -4.71 5.55
N ILE A 302 3.79 -4.30 5.80
CA ILE A 302 3.23 -4.12 7.14
C ILE A 302 2.27 -5.29 7.38
N SER A 303 2.50 -6.04 8.45
CA SER A 303 1.68 -7.21 8.81
C SER A 303 1.72 -7.44 10.31
N GLN A 304 0.69 -8.10 10.83
CA GLN A 304 0.56 -8.46 12.25
C GLN A 304 1.42 -9.67 12.63
N SER A 305 1.76 -10.53 11.67
CA SER A 305 2.53 -11.76 11.88
C SER A 305 3.59 -11.95 10.80
N PRO A 306 4.86 -12.21 11.17
CA PRO A 306 5.89 -12.63 10.22
C PRO A 306 5.54 -13.92 9.47
N ARG A 307 4.76 -14.83 10.07
CA ARG A 307 4.36 -16.10 9.45
C ARG A 307 3.26 -15.95 8.41
N SER A 308 2.47 -14.88 8.46
CA SER A 308 1.43 -14.59 7.46
C SER A 308 1.98 -13.96 6.18
N VAL A 309 3.29 -13.71 6.11
CA VAL A 309 3.98 -13.18 4.93
C VAL A 309 4.83 -14.28 4.29
N ASN A 310 4.89 -14.26 2.95
CA ASN A 310 5.73 -15.13 2.15
C ASN A 310 7.17 -15.16 2.68
N ALA A 311 7.68 -16.36 2.96
CA ALA A 311 9.01 -16.56 3.53
C ALA A 311 10.11 -15.93 2.67
N ASP A 312 9.99 -16.04 1.35
CA ASP A 312 10.94 -15.42 0.41
C ASP A 312 10.95 -13.90 0.52
N CYS A 313 9.80 -13.26 0.74
CA CYS A 313 9.76 -11.82 0.99
C CYS A 313 10.44 -11.50 2.33
N PHE A 314 10.08 -12.25 3.38
CA PHE A 314 10.58 -12.04 4.74
C PHE A 314 12.11 -12.20 4.83
N ASP A 315 12.69 -13.20 4.16
CA ASP A 315 14.12 -13.48 4.19
C ASP A 315 14.93 -12.42 3.45
N GLN A 316 14.36 -11.83 2.39
CA GLN A 316 15.00 -10.76 1.61
C GLN A 316 14.92 -9.37 2.27
N MET A 317 14.14 -9.22 3.35
CA MET A 317 14.08 -7.95 4.08
C MET A 317 15.41 -7.62 4.75
N ALA A 318 16.02 -6.52 4.35
CA ALA A 318 17.24 -6.03 4.98
C ALA A 318 16.98 -5.47 6.38
N VAL A 319 15.84 -4.80 6.57
CA VAL A 319 15.43 -4.16 7.82
C VAL A 319 14.11 -4.74 8.26
N ARG A 320 13.98 -5.07 9.55
CA ARG A 320 12.74 -5.53 10.15
C ARG A 320 12.45 -4.69 11.38
N VAL A 321 11.20 -4.28 11.53
CA VAL A 321 10.72 -3.47 12.65
C VAL A 321 9.59 -4.24 13.32
N MET A 322 9.78 -4.63 14.57
CA MET A 322 8.90 -5.54 15.31
C MET A 322 8.37 -4.82 16.54
N GLY A 323 7.07 -4.49 16.50
CA GLY A 323 6.37 -3.91 17.65
C GLY A 323 5.99 -4.98 18.69
N TYR A 324 5.44 -4.54 19.82
CA TYR A 324 4.86 -5.43 20.82
C TYR A 324 3.79 -6.38 20.22
N GLY A 325 3.72 -7.61 20.73
CA GLY A 325 2.62 -8.55 20.47
C GLY A 325 3.02 -9.89 19.85
N LEU A 326 4.23 -10.00 19.27
CA LEU A 326 4.72 -11.29 18.76
C LEU A 326 4.98 -12.28 19.91
N GLY A 327 4.49 -13.51 19.74
CA GLY A 327 4.69 -14.60 20.69
C GLY A 327 4.80 -15.96 19.99
N GLY A 328 5.11 -17.01 20.74
CA GLY A 328 5.16 -18.38 20.23
C GLY A 328 5.97 -18.53 18.95
N ALA A 329 5.32 -19.06 17.90
CA ALA A 329 5.96 -19.33 16.61
C ALA A 329 6.36 -18.08 15.83
N ASP A 330 5.70 -16.93 16.02
CA ASP A 330 6.08 -15.68 15.34
C ASP A 330 7.40 -15.14 15.90
N LEU A 331 7.56 -15.20 17.22
CA LEU A 331 8.80 -14.81 17.87
C LEU A 331 9.93 -15.79 17.53
N ALA A 332 9.64 -17.09 17.39
CA ALA A 332 10.61 -18.08 16.92
C ALA A 332 11.11 -17.78 15.49
N LYS A 333 10.20 -17.41 14.57
CA LYS A 333 10.58 -16.99 13.21
C LYS A 333 11.48 -15.75 13.19
N VAL A 334 11.24 -14.80 14.10
CA VAL A 334 12.12 -13.63 14.27
C VAL A 334 13.49 -14.04 14.84
N ALA A 335 13.50 -14.96 15.81
CA ALA A 335 14.71 -15.47 16.46
C ALA A 335 15.71 -16.07 15.46
N GLU A 336 15.23 -16.76 14.43
CA GLU A 336 16.06 -17.35 13.36
C GLU A 336 16.93 -16.31 12.63
N GLN A 337 16.58 -15.03 12.68
CA GLN A 337 17.30 -13.94 12.02
C GLN A 337 18.30 -13.22 12.95
N MET A 338 18.44 -13.66 14.19
CA MET A 338 19.25 -13.03 15.22
C MET A 338 20.41 -13.96 15.62
N ASP A 339 21.59 -13.38 15.87
CA ASP A 339 22.77 -14.16 16.26
C ASP A 339 22.77 -14.51 17.77
N ASP A 340 22.10 -13.69 18.60
CA ASP A 340 22.03 -13.88 20.05
C ASP A 340 20.57 -13.92 20.56
N ALA A 341 20.24 -15.02 21.22
CA ALA A 341 18.92 -15.26 21.81
C ALA A 341 18.64 -14.37 23.02
N GLU A 342 19.66 -13.80 23.69
CA GLU A 342 19.49 -12.90 24.83
C GLU A 342 18.71 -11.63 24.45
N HIS A 343 18.84 -11.16 23.21
CA HIS A 343 18.07 -10.04 22.71
C HIS A 343 16.55 -10.30 22.69
N LEU A 344 16.12 -11.57 22.56
CA LEU A 344 14.71 -11.92 22.63
C LEU A 344 14.14 -11.78 24.05
N LYS A 345 14.98 -11.85 25.09
CA LYS A 345 14.56 -11.56 26.46
C LYS A 345 14.13 -10.10 26.59
N LEU A 346 14.87 -9.18 25.95
CA LEU A 346 14.53 -7.76 25.93
C LEU A 346 13.22 -7.49 25.18
N TYR A 347 13.03 -8.13 24.03
CA TYR A 347 11.75 -8.06 23.30
C TYR A 347 10.57 -8.57 24.15
N ARG A 348 10.73 -9.73 24.83
CA ARG A 348 9.69 -10.28 25.73
C ARG A 348 9.39 -9.39 26.93
N ALA A 349 10.31 -8.50 27.29
CA ALA A 349 10.15 -7.53 28.37
C ALA A 349 9.44 -6.24 27.94
N PHE A 350 9.01 -6.13 26.68
CA PHE A 350 8.16 -5.03 26.23
C PHE A 350 6.87 -4.97 27.05
N ALA A 351 6.61 -3.79 27.61
CA ALA A 351 5.32 -3.53 28.24
C ALA A 351 4.22 -3.45 27.17
N PRO A 352 3.02 -4.03 27.41
CA PRO A 352 1.87 -3.80 26.55
C PRO A 352 1.58 -2.29 26.48
N PRO A 353 1.38 -1.68 25.29
CA PRO A 353 1.16 -0.24 25.18
C PRO A 353 0.01 0.27 26.05
N ASP A 354 -1.08 -0.50 26.19
CA ASP A 354 -2.23 -0.13 27.02
C ASP A 354 -1.96 -0.18 28.54
N ALA A 355 -0.90 -0.85 28.97
CA ALA A 355 -0.47 -0.90 30.37
C ALA A 355 0.44 0.28 30.74
N THR A 356 0.92 1.05 29.77
CA THR A 356 1.80 2.20 29.99
C THR A 356 1.01 3.51 30.06
N ARG A 357 1.34 4.36 31.04
CA ARG A 357 0.77 5.71 31.16
C ARG A 357 1.90 6.72 31.40
N PRO A 358 2.22 7.58 30.42
CA PRO A 358 1.66 7.69 29.06
C PRO A 358 1.91 6.45 28.19
N LYS A 359 1.16 6.30 27.07
CA LYS A 359 1.32 5.16 26.16
C LYS A 359 2.70 5.17 25.52
N VAL A 360 3.36 4.01 25.53
CA VAL A 360 4.66 3.74 24.91
C VAL A 360 4.48 2.60 23.92
N TYR A 361 4.99 2.78 22.70
CA TYR A 361 4.97 1.75 21.66
C TYR A 361 6.42 1.31 21.39
N PRO A 362 6.88 0.23 22.04
CA PRO A 362 8.24 -0.25 21.87
C PRO A 362 8.39 -1.04 20.56
N PHE A 363 9.56 -0.89 19.94
CA PHE A 363 9.94 -1.59 18.74
C PHE A 363 11.36 -2.15 18.87
N MET A 364 11.52 -3.39 18.42
CA MET A 364 12.82 -3.98 18.14
C MET A 364 13.09 -3.82 16.64
N VAL A 365 14.28 -3.35 16.28
CA VAL A 365 14.68 -3.11 14.90
C VAL A 365 15.93 -3.91 14.59
N THR A 366 15.88 -4.75 13.56
CA THR A 366 17.04 -5.52 13.09
C THR A 366 17.43 -5.09 11.68
N GLY A 367 18.71 -5.29 11.33
CA GLY A 367 19.28 -4.92 10.04
C GLY A 367 20.21 -3.70 10.10
N PRO A 368 20.69 -3.20 8.94
CA PRO A 368 21.66 -2.12 8.85
C PRO A 368 21.01 -0.74 9.06
N VAL A 369 20.40 -0.54 10.22
CA VAL A 369 19.67 0.69 10.56
C VAL A 369 20.57 1.71 11.27
N SER A 370 21.61 1.24 11.95
CA SER A 370 22.64 2.08 12.55
C SER A 370 23.99 1.84 11.87
N PRO A 371 24.75 2.90 11.53
CA PRO A 371 26.14 2.77 11.09
C PRO A 371 27.04 2.09 12.12
N LEU A 372 26.62 2.06 13.39
CA LEU A 372 27.34 1.41 14.49
C LEU A 372 26.93 -0.06 14.68
N SER A 373 25.84 -0.50 14.04
CA SER A 373 25.37 -1.89 14.07
C SER A 373 26.08 -2.72 12.98
N PHE A 374 27.39 -2.90 13.15
CA PHE A 374 28.16 -3.90 12.36
C PHE A 374 27.85 -5.34 12.81
N THR A 375 27.24 -5.50 13.98
CA THR A 375 26.72 -6.76 14.51
C THR A 375 25.22 -6.87 14.19
N LYS A 376 24.67 -8.08 14.05
CA LYS A 376 23.21 -8.30 13.93
C LYS A 376 22.44 -8.00 15.23
N ALA A 377 23.02 -7.22 16.14
CA ALA A 377 22.36 -6.81 17.36
C ALA A 377 21.19 -5.86 17.03
N PRO A 378 19.99 -6.13 17.55
CA PRO A 378 18.85 -5.26 17.35
C PRO A 378 19.02 -3.92 18.08
N VAL A 379 18.38 -2.89 17.55
CA VAL A 379 18.16 -1.61 18.22
C VAL A 379 16.76 -1.62 18.82
N PHE A 380 16.62 -1.21 20.08
CA PHE A 380 15.34 -1.04 20.74
C PHE A 380 15.00 0.43 20.82
N LEU A 381 13.80 0.80 20.41
CA LEU A 381 13.33 2.19 20.43
C LEU A 381 11.86 2.27 20.81
N ALA A 382 11.46 3.41 21.36
CA ALA A 382 10.06 3.75 21.53
C ALA A 382 9.62 4.70 20.41
N ALA A 383 8.49 4.43 19.79
CA ALA A 383 7.91 5.34 18.82
C ALA A 383 7.34 6.60 19.50
N TYR A 384 7.42 7.73 18.79
CA TYR A 384 6.74 8.95 19.20
C TYR A 384 5.23 8.76 19.19
N THR A 385 4.58 9.17 20.29
CA THR A 385 3.12 9.17 20.43
C THR A 385 2.51 10.58 20.35
N ASP A 386 3.36 11.60 20.33
CA ASP A 386 2.99 13.01 20.14
C ASP A 386 3.82 13.58 18.98
N PHE A 387 3.12 14.11 17.97
CA PHE A 387 3.75 14.67 16.79
C PHE A 387 4.56 15.94 17.09
N GLU A 388 4.15 16.76 18.07
CA GLU A 388 4.91 17.95 18.43
C GLU A 388 6.27 17.59 19.03
N VAL A 389 6.31 16.53 19.84
CA VAL A 389 7.57 16.01 20.40
C VAL A 389 8.46 15.50 19.27
N PHE A 390 7.89 14.69 18.35
CA PHE A 390 8.61 14.26 17.15
C PHE A 390 9.18 15.47 16.38
N ARG A 391 8.35 16.48 16.09
CA ARG A 391 8.74 17.68 15.33
C ARG A 391 9.83 18.46 16.04
N ALA A 392 9.74 18.64 17.35
CA ALA A 392 10.73 19.36 18.15
C ALA A 392 12.09 18.66 18.12
N ASP A 393 12.13 17.36 18.39
CA ASP A 393 13.37 16.57 18.39
C ASP A 393 14.00 16.49 16.97
N ASN A 394 13.17 16.55 15.94
CA ASN A 394 13.57 16.50 14.53
C ASN A 394 13.67 17.86 13.85
N HIS A 395 13.53 18.96 14.62
CA HIS A 395 13.46 20.32 14.10
C HIS A 395 14.64 20.72 13.19
N PRO A 396 15.91 20.34 13.47
CA PRO A 396 17.05 20.76 12.64
C PRO A 396 16.91 20.33 11.17
N TRP A 397 16.67 19.04 10.91
CA TRP A 397 16.58 18.54 9.54
C TRP A 397 15.26 18.93 8.88
N ILE A 398 14.16 19.01 9.63
CA ILE A 398 12.86 19.48 9.10
C ILE A 398 13.01 20.92 8.61
N SER A 399 13.59 21.79 9.44
CA SER A 399 13.80 23.20 9.10
C SER A 399 14.73 23.36 7.90
N GLN A 400 15.82 22.59 7.86
CA GLN A 400 16.75 22.61 6.73
C GLN A 400 16.05 22.21 5.43
N ALA A 401 15.32 21.09 5.44
CA ALA A 401 14.62 20.57 4.25
C ALA A 401 13.54 21.52 3.74
N ARG A 402 12.85 22.24 4.62
CA ARG A 402 11.84 23.25 4.23
C ARG A 402 12.48 24.51 3.66
N ARG A 403 13.54 25.01 4.32
CA ARG A 403 14.26 26.21 3.87
C ARG A 403 14.93 26.00 2.52
N SER A 404 15.50 24.81 2.26
CA SER A 404 16.09 24.49 0.96
C SER A 404 15.06 24.50 -0.19
N GLN A 405 13.78 24.38 0.13
CA GLN A 405 12.67 24.47 -0.81
C GLN A 405 11.98 25.85 -0.82
N GLY A 406 12.50 26.83 -0.08
CA GLY A 406 11.87 28.15 0.06
C GLY A 406 10.56 28.14 0.85
N LEU A 407 10.26 27.07 1.59
CA LEU A 407 9.05 26.92 2.39
C LEU A 407 9.25 27.46 3.82
N PRO A 408 8.24 28.13 4.42
CA PRO A 408 8.32 28.60 5.81
C PRO A 408 8.40 27.42 6.76
N VAL A 409 9.13 27.53 7.87
CA VAL A 409 9.12 26.50 8.93
C VAL A 409 7.75 26.51 9.62
N LEU A 410 7.17 25.33 9.84
CA LEU A 410 5.85 25.17 10.46
C LEU A 410 5.98 24.55 11.85
N SER A 411 5.06 24.95 12.73
CA SER A 411 4.78 24.36 14.04
C SER A 411 3.36 23.82 14.04
N GLY A 412 3.02 22.88 14.92
CA GLY A 412 1.70 22.28 14.90
C GLY A 412 1.72 20.80 14.54
N VAL A 413 0.66 20.11 14.95
CA VAL A 413 0.27 18.79 14.41
C VAL A 413 -0.30 19.00 12.99
N PRO A 414 0.23 18.32 11.97
CA PRO A 414 -0.30 18.37 10.61
C PRO A 414 -1.77 17.93 10.57
N ARG A 415 -2.58 18.68 9.82
CA ARG A 415 -4.00 18.40 9.61
C ARG A 415 -4.35 18.46 8.13
N LEU A 416 -5.27 17.61 7.68
CA LEU A 416 -5.81 17.64 6.32
C LEU A 416 -6.41 19.02 6.00
N ARG A 417 -6.27 19.45 4.73
CA ARG A 417 -6.88 20.69 4.24
C ARG A 417 -8.40 20.63 4.46
N GLY A 418 -8.94 21.60 5.20
CA GLY A 418 -10.35 21.66 5.61
C GLY A 418 -10.61 21.46 7.11
N ALA A 419 -9.61 20.98 7.89
CA ALA A 419 -9.74 20.75 9.34
C ALA A 419 -9.23 21.92 10.24
N GLY A 420 -9.21 23.15 9.70
CA GLY A 420 -8.70 24.36 10.37
C GLY A 420 -7.25 24.73 9.98
N PRO A 421 -6.77 25.94 10.33
CA PRO A 421 -5.49 26.44 9.82
C PRO A 421 -4.28 25.82 10.54
N VAL A 422 -3.29 25.38 9.75
CA VAL A 422 -1.90 25.20 10.17
C VAL A 422 -1.27 26.60 10.30
N VAL A 423 -0.78 26.95 11.48
CA VAL A 423 -0.24 28.29 11.76
C VAL A 423 1.23 28.33 11.34
N ALA A 424 1.61 29.31 10.52
CA ALA A 424 3.02 29.58 10.21
C ALA A 424 3.79 29.82 11.51
N ALA A 425 4.96 29.17 11.69
CA ALA A 425 5.74 29.38 12.89
C ALA A 425 6.19 30.85 12.91
N GLN A 426 5.75 31.61 13.93
CA GLN A 426 6.32 32.92 14.19
C GLN A 426 7.79 32.71 14.58
N VAL A 427 8.70 33.38 13.86
CA VAL A 427 10.11 33.47 14.25
C VAL A 427 10.15 33.99 15.69
N PRO A 428 10.74 33.27 16.66
CA PRO A 428 10.74 33.74 18.03
C PRO A 428 11.55 35.02 18.11
N ARG A 429 10.88 36.15 18.36
CA ARG A 429 11.54 37.37 18.87
C ARG A 429 12.03 37.05 20.28
N SER A 430 13.33 37.23 20.52
CA SER A 430 13.88 37.14 21.85
C SER A 430 13.19 38.15 22.77
N THR A 431 12.42 37.65 23.74
CA THR A 431 11.94 38.46 24.85
C THR A 431 12.10 37.66 26.14
N ALA A 432 12.65 38.35 27.14
CA ALA A 432 12.96 37.89 28.48
C ALA A 432 11.69 37.44 29.25
N PRO A 433 11.82 36.74 30.39
CA PRO A 433 10.78 35.86 30.91
C PRO A 433 9.68 36.66 31.62
N ALA A 434 8.42 36.41 31.25
CA ALA A 434 7.26 36.90 31.97
C ALA A 434 6.38 35.74 32.43
N GLY A 435 6.25 35.61 33.76
CA GLY A 435 5.05 35.17 34.47
C GLY A 435 4.54 33.75 34.23
N ALA A 436 4.96 32.81 35.08
CA ALA A 436 4.41 31.47 35.16
C ALA A 436 2.93 31.46 35.59
N GLY A 437 2.02 31.19 34.64
CA GLY A 437 0.65 30.76 34.91
C GLY A 437 0.62 29.26 35.23
N LYS A 438 0.32 28.93 36.49
CA LYS A 438 0.19 27.56 37.02
C LYS A 438 -0.94 26.79 36.33
N ARG A 439 -0.63 26.04 35.25
CA ARG A 439 -1.45 24.92 34.74
C ARG A 439 -0.66 23.89 33.89
N ALA A 440 0.66 23.78 34.09
CA ALA A 440 1.57 22.98 33.23
C ALA A 440 2.33 21.83 33.95
N GLY A 441 2.00 21.50 35.20
CA GLY A 441 2.75 20.49 35.97
C GLY A 441 2.58 19.05 35.47
N GLY A 442 1.35 18.66 35.11
CA GLY A 442 1.06 17.27 34.71
C GLY A 442 1.60 16.88 33.34
N THR A 443 1.67 17.81 32.39
CA THR A 443 2.14 17.54 31.02
C THR A 443 3.65 17.36 30.98
N LYS A 444 4.40 18.13 31.77
CA LYS A 444 5.88 18.05 31.80
C LYS A 444 6.36 16.77 32.47
N GLU A 445 5.77 16.37 33.60
CA GLU A 445 6.09 15.10 34.26
C GLU A 445 5.67 13.89 33.39
N ALA A 446 4.53 13.96 32.69
CA ALA A 446 4.14 12.91 31.76
C ALA A 446 5.14 12.82 30.59
N LEU A 447 5.59 13.95 30.05
CA LEU A 447 6.61 14.01 28.99
C LEU A 447 7.98 13.48 29.45
N GLU A 448 8.40 13.80 30.67
CA GLU A 448 9.63 13.26 31.26
C GLU A 448 9.53 11.73 31.43
N ARG A 449 8.37 11.20 31.85
CA ARG A 449 8.14 9.74 31.89
C ARG A 449 8.09 9.09 30.50
N VAL A 450 7.57 9.77 29.46
CA VAL A 450 7.71 9.27 28.07
C VAL A 450 9.19 9.17 27.72
N ARG A 451 9.98 10.21 28.02
CA ARG A 451 11.40 10.28 27.67
C ARG A 451 12.23 9.25 28.42
N GLU A 452 11.95 9.02 29.70
CA GLU A 452 12.59 7.96 30.50
C GLU A 452 12.29 6.57 29.92
N ASN A 453 11.02 6.28 29.60
CA ASN A 453 10.65 5.02 28.94
C ASN A 453 11.20 4.92 27.51
N ALA A 454 11.33 6.04 26.78
CA ALA A 454 11.91 6.07 25.46
C ALA A 454 13.42 5.80 25.48
N ALA A 455 14.12 6.26 26.52
CA ALA A 455 15.54 5.99 26.72
C ALA A 455 15.83 4.49 26.92
N THR A 456 14.86 3.72 27.43
CA THR A 456 14.96 2.26 27.56
C THR A 456 14.33 1.49 26.40
N GLY A 457 13.80 2.18 25.39
CA GLY A 457 13.04 1.55 24.29
C GLY A 457 11.74 0.88 24.75
N GLY A 458 11.16 1.31 25.88
CA GLY A 458 9.94 0.74 26.47
C GLY A 458 10.14 -0.60 27.19
N ILE A 459 11.39 -0.94 27.51
CA ILE A 459 11.75 -2.13 28.29
C ILE A 459 11.55 -1.85 29.79
N ALA A 460 10.89 -2.77 30.50
CA ALA A 460 10.61 -2.64 31.93
C ALA A 460 11.89 -2.57 32.79
N ALA A 461 11.85 -1.74 33.85
CA ALA A 461 12.94 -1.62 34.81
C ALA A 461 13.23 -2.98 35.49
N GLY A 462 14.45 -3.47 35.34
CA GLY A 462 14.89 -4.79 35.85
C GLY A 462 15.04 -5.88 34.78
N ALA A 463 14.61 -5.65 33.54
CA ALA A 463 14.80 -6.61 32.44
C ALA A 463 16.28 -6.85 32.07
N PHE A 464 17.17 -5.94 32.46
CA PHE A 464 18.62 -6.06 32.28
C PHE A 464 19.30 -6.86 33.40
N ALA A 465 18.59 -7.22 34.47
CA ALA A 465 19.14 -8.02 35.55
C ALA A 465 19.34 -9.48 35.08
N GLY A 466 20.60 -9.84 34.79
CA GLY A 466 20.98 -11.18 34.35
C GLY A 466 21.46 -11.28 32.89
N LEU A 467 21.55 -10.16 32.15
CA LEU A 467 22.31 -10.11 30.91
C LEU A 467 23.80 -10.11 31.26
N ALA A 468 24.51 -11.17 30.87
CA ALA A 468 25.95 -11.27 31.07
C ALA A 468 26.68 -10.42 30.02
N GLY A 469 27.24 -9.28 30.45
CA GLY A 469 28.09 -8.44 29.61
C GLY A 469 28.15 -6.98 30.08
N ASP A 470 29.31 -6.61 30.63
CA ASP A 470 29.79 -5.27 30.96
C ASP A 470 28.96 -4.37 31.90
N ALA A 471 29.13 -4.66 33.20
CA ALA A 471 29.41 -3.60 34.15
C ALA A 471 30.70 -2.87 33.72
N GLY A 472 30.58 -1.79 32.94
CA GLY A 472 31.76 -1.06 32.48
C GLY A 472 31.52 0.06 31.47
N PHE A 473 30.48 0.88 31.61
CA PHE A 473 30.41 2.15 30.87
C PHE A 473 30.08 3.32 31.81
N SER A 474 31.05 3.66 32.66
CA SER A 474 31.14 4.96 33.33
C SER A 474 32.25 5.77 32.67
N GLY A 475 32.01 6.26 31.46
CA GLY A 475 32.87 7.21 30.76
C GLY A 475 32.10 8.51 30.55
N GLY A 476 32.50 9.56 31.26
CA GLY A 476 31.88 10.88 31.18
C GLY A 476 31.95 11.47 29.77
N LEU A 477 30.91 12.25 29.44
CA LEU A 477 30.88 13.17 28.31
C LEU A 477 31.95 14.26 28.51
N GLY A 478 33.19 13.95 28.19
CA GLY A 478 34.26 14.91 27.93
C GLY A 478 34.20 15.35 26.47
N SER A 479 34.38 16.65 26.26
CA SER A 479 34.42 17.35 24.97
C SER A 479 35.20 16.62 23.88
N ILE A 480 34.56 16.37 22.74
CA ILE A 480 35.23 16.09 21.47
C ILE A 480 35.26 17.41 20.71
N ASP A 481 36.35 18.16 20.91
CA ASP A 481 36.87 19.13 19.95
C ASP A 481 38.32 18.71 19.66
N ASP A 482 38.69 18.86 18.38
CA ASP A 482 40.01 18.72 17.77
C ASP A 482 40.65 17.33 17.74
N ASP A 483 40.49 16.64 16.59
CA ASP A 483 41.60 15.90 15.97
C ASP A 483 41.40 15.85 14.44
N ASP A 484 42.42 16.34 13.72
CA ASP A 484 42.49 16.43 12.26
C ASP A 484 42.38 15.05 11.56
N PRO A 485 41.85 14.99 10.32
CA PRO A 485 41.79 13.76 9.55
C PRO A 485 43.19 13.31 9.07
N PRO A 486 43.54 12.01 9.14
CA PRO A 486 44.80 11.51 8.59
C PRO A 486 44.75 11.45 7.04
N PRO A 487 45.91 11.50 6.37
CA PRO A 487 45.97 11.72 4.94
C PRO A 487 45.80 10.44 4.11
N PHE A 488 45.08 10.63 2.99
CA PHE A 488 44.85 9.76 1.82
C PHE A 488 43.78 8.66 1.93
#